data_AF-A0A7C7CFU3-F1
#
_entry.id   AF-A0A7C7CFU3-F1
#
_cell.length_a   1.000
_cell.length_b   1.000
_cell.length_c   1.000
_cell.angle_alpha   90.00
_cell.angle_beta   90.00
_cell.angle_gamma   90.00
#
_symmetry.space_group_name_H-M   'P 1'
#
loop_
_entity.id
_entity.type
_entity.pdbx_description
1 polymer ?
#
loop_
_entity_poly.entity_id
_entity_poly.type
_entity_poly.pdbx_seq_one_letter_code
_entity_poly.pdbx_strand_id
1 'polypeptide(L)'
;MGQEVEEGVNAADKNFHTTVKPYVYSWVYSHINDTLKSLITANRERKLFYRKLKTEHLFMVDTGKLNLTVDILFNFELGNDFADTSAAADTTTLYVNTRGVIIQGDIGNKVSFQTSFYENQAFYPTYLSEYVGHYDVVPGAGRIKSFKKTGYDYAMATGLVSFTPFKSLNFQFGHGKNFIGDGYRSLLLSDNTFNYPFFKIT
;
A
#
# COMPACT_ATOMS: atom_id res chain seq x y z
N MET A 1 -2.54 -12.36 -2.13
CA MET A 1 -3.54 -11.62 -1.33
C MET A 1 -4.27 -10.55 -2.14
N GLY A 2 -3.60 -9.65 -2.88
CA GLY A 2 -4.30 -8.65 -3.70
C GLY A 2 -5.17 -9.24 -4.83
N GLN A 3 -4.64 -10.23 -5.57
CA GLN A 3 -5.33 -10.82 -6.73
C GLN A 3 -6.59 -11.63 -6.35
N GLU A 4 -6.53 -12.42 -5.27
CA GLU A 4 -7.68 -13.18 -4.75
C GLU A 4 -8.79 -12.26 -4.24
N VAL A 5 -8.40 -11.10 -3.68
CA VAL A 5 -9.36 -10.07 -3.27
C VAL A 5 -10.04 -9.49 -4.50
N GLU A 6 -9.29 -9.11 -5.53
CA GLU A 6 -9.85 -8.57 -6.78
C GLU A 6 -10.77 -9.57 -7.49
N GLU A 7 -10.43 -10.86 -7.51
CA GLU A 7 -11.30 -11.91 -8.05
C GLU A 7 -12.61 -12.03 -7.26
N GLY A 8 -12.53 -12.01 -5.92
CA GLY A 8 -13.70 -12.14 -5.05
C GLY A 8 -14.69 -10.97 -5.13
N VAL A 9 -14.22 -9.74 -5.34
CA VAL A 9 -15.13 -8.57 -5.54
C VAL A 9 -15.63 -8.41 -6.97
N ASN A 10 -14.96 -8.99 -7.98
CA ASN A 10 -15.40 -8.95 -9.38
C ASN A 10 -16.34 -10.10 -9.77
N ALA A 11 -16.75 -10.96 -8.84
CA ALA A 11 -17.68 -12.04 -9.12
C ALA A 11 -19.04 -11.51 -9.61
N ALA A 12 -19.62 -12.18 -10.62
CA ALA A 12 -20.80 -11.72 -11.37
C ALA A 12 -22.08 -11.54 -10.51
N ASP A 13 -22.10 -12.10 -9.30
CA ASP A 13 -23.20 -12.01 -8.35
C ASP A 13 -23.06 -10.83 -7.36
N LYS A 14 -22.01 -10.01 -7.45
CA LYS A 14 -21.72 -8.93 -6.51
C LYS A 14 -21.97 -7.54 -7.11
N ASN A 15 -22.77 -6.74 -6.42
CA ASN A 15 -22.98 -5.32 -6.73
C ASN A 15 -21.95 -4.46 -5.99
N PHE A 16 -20.68 -4.57 -6.37
CA PHE A 16 -19.58 -3.79 -5.79
C PHE A 16 -18.84 -3.02 -6.88
N HIS A 17 -18.69 -1.71 -6.71
CA HIS A 17 -17.94 -0.87 -7.64
C HIS A 17 -16.44 -1.05 -7.42
N THR A 18 -15.83 -2.00 -8.13
CA THR A 18 -14.38 -2.27 -8.10
C THR A 18 -13.54 -1.17 -8.74
N THR A 19 -14.16 -0.32 -9.54
CA THR A 19 -13.44 0.71 -10.29
C THR A 19 -12.80 1.77 -9.38
N VAL A 20 -13.29 2.00 -8.15
CA VAL A 20 -12.82 3.10 -7.29
C VAL A 20 -12.05 2.58 -6.07
N LYS A 21 -10.73 2.82 -6.06
CA LYS A 21 -9.81 2.44 -4.97
C LYS A 21 -9.30 3.67 -4.20
N PRO A 22 -8.89 3.51 -2.92
CA PRO A 22 -8.94 2.30 -2.08
C PRO A 22 -10.37 1.90 -1.68
N TYR A 23 -10.58 0.59 -1.48
CA TYR A 23 -11.84 0.00 -1.07
C TYR A 23 -12.10 0.14 0.43
N VAL A 24 -13.39 0.17 0.81
CA VAL A 24 -13.80 0.07 2.22
C VAL A 24 -13.62 -1.37 2.70
N TYR A 25 -12.79 -1.58 3.72
CA TYR A 25 -12.45 -2.92 4.21
C TYR A 25 -13.67 -3.76 4.60
N SER A 26 -14.65 -3.17 5.29
CA SER A 26 -15.86 -3.87 5.73
C SER A 26 -16.72 -4.39 4.58
N TRP A 27 -16.79 -3.64 3.48
CA TRP A 27 -17.50 -4.05 2.26
C TRP A 27 -16.74 -5.14 1.53
N VAL A 28 -15.41 -5.04 1.41
CA VAL A 28 -14.58 -6.08 0.82
C VAL A 28 -14.73 -7.40 1.60
N TYR A 29 -14.65 -7.35 2.93
CA TYR A 29 -14.75 -8.53 3.77
C TYR A 29 -16.11 -9.23 3.69
N SER A 30 -17.21 -8.49 3.55
CA SER A 30 -18.54 -9.11 3.40
C SER A 30 -18.70 -9.88 2.08
N HIS A 31 -17.89 -9.56 1.05
CA HIS A 31 -17.99 -10.15 -0.28
C HIS A 31 -17.05 -11.35 -0.50
N ILE A 32 -15.98 -11.50 0.29
CA ILE A 32 -14.91 -12.51 0.09
C ILE A 32 -14.90 -13.57 1.23
N ASN A 33 -16.05 -13.77 1.87
CA ASN A 33 -16.14 -14.35 3.22
C ASN A 33 -15.71 -15.84 3.32
N ASP A 34 -15.65 -16.59 2.22
CA ASP A 34 -15.34 -18.04 2.25
C ASP A 34 -13.88 -18.38 1.89
N THR A 35 -13.26 -17.68 0.93
CA THR A 35 -11.91 -18.01 0.47
C THR A 35 -10.82 -17.50 1.41
N LEU A 36 -10.98 -16.30 1.98
CA LEU A 36 -9.97 -15.68 2.86
C LEU A 36 -9.92 -16.32 4.26
N LYS A 37 -11.05 -16.83 4.77
CA LYS A 37 -11.11 -17.47 6.10
C LYS A 37 -10.30 -18.75 6.18
N SER A 38 -10.25 -19.53 5.10
CA SER A 38 -9.48 -20.78 5.05
C SER A 38 -7.97 -20.52 5.11
N LEU A 39 -7.48 -19.48 4.43
CA LEU A 39 -6.08 -19.07 4.42
C LEU A 39 -5.59 -18.55 5.78
N ILE A 40 -6.44 -17.83 6.51
CA ILE A 40 -6.14 -17.28 7.84
C ILE A 40 -6.18 -18.38 8.91
N THR A 41 -7.10 -19.34 8.81
CA THR A 41 -7.30 -20.38 9.83
C THR A 41 -6.19 -21.45 9.84
N ALA A 42 -5.53 -21.70 8.72
CA ALA A 42 -4.54 -22.78 8.57
C ALA A 42 -3.20 -22.57 9.33
N ASN A 43 -2.95 -21.40 9.95
CA ASN A 43 -1.62 -21.04 10.44
C ASN A 43 -1.44 -21.02 11.97
N ARG A 44 -2.38 -21.58 12.74
CA ARG A 44 -2.40 -21.44 14.22
C ARG A 44 -1.27 -22.16 14.98
N GLU A 45 -0.55 -23.11 14.37
CA GLU A 45 0.45 -23.97 15.04
C GLU A 45 1.92 -23.49 14.96
N ARG A 46 2.19 -22.23 14.58
CA ARG A 46 3.58 -21.75 14.39
C ARG A 46 4.18 -21.07 15.63
N LYS A 47 5.52 -21.14 15.75
CA LYS A 47 6.33 -20.44 16.77
C LYS A 47 6.03 -18.93 16.76
N LEU A 48 6.03 -18.31 17.96
CA LEU A 48 5.65 -16.90 18.20
C LEU A 48 6.28 -15.90 17.20
N PHE A 49 7.57 -16.05 16.89
CA PHE A 49 8.26 -15.19 15.92
C PHE A 49 7.68 -15.29 14.50
N TYR A 50 7.46 -16.50 14.00
CA TYR A 50 6.84 -16.71 12.69
C TYR A 50 5.41 -16.19 12.63
N ARG A 51 4.70 -16.30 13.75
CA ARG A 51 3.33 -15.81 13.88
C ARG A 51 3.27 -14.29 13.80
N LYS A 52 4.16 -13.58 14.50
CA LYS A 52 4.31 -12.11 14.43
C LYS A 52 4.82 -11.62 13.08
N LEU A 53 5.67 -12.37 12.40
CA LEU A 53 6.20 -11.96 11.10
C LEU A 53 5.20 -12.15 9.95
N LYS A 54 4.35 -13.18 10.00
CA LYS A 54 3.50 -13.57 8.85
C LYS A 54 2.00 -13.41 9.05
N THR A 55 1.50 -13.44 10.28
CA THR A 55 0.05 -13.63 10.51
C THR A 55 -0.57 -12.72 11.55
N GLU A 56 0.21 -12.19 12.48
CA GLU A 56 -0.26 -11.30 13.53
C GLU A 56 0.32 -9.91 13.36
N HIS A 57 -0.48 -8.91 13.73
CA HIS A 57 0.01 -7.55 13.88
C HIS A 57 1.11 -7.49 14.96
N LEU A 58 2.07 -6.59 14.77
CA LEU A 58 3.19 -6.38 15.69
C LEU A 58 2.66 -5.88 17.05
N PHE A 59 1.83 -4.83 17.02
CA PHE A 59 1.05 -4.38 18.16
C PHE A 59 -0.43 -4.35 17.81
N MET A 60 -1.26 -4.82 18.74
CA MET A 60 -2.71 -4.82 18.61
C MET A 60 -3.35 -4.47 19.95
N VAL A 61 -4.27 -3.51 19.92
CA VAL A 61 -5.14 -3.16 21.04
C VAL A 61 -6.57 -3.35 20.56
N ASP A 62 -7.30 -4.23 21.24
CA ASP A 62 -8.73 -4.46 21.01
C ASP A 62 -9.45 -4.30 22.35
N THR A 63 -10.33 -3.31 22.42
CA THR A 63 -11.17 -3.00 23.59
C THR A 63 -12.66 -3.20 23.29
N GLY A 64 -12.99 -3.81 22.16
CA GLY A 64 -14.35 -3.97 21.62
C GLY A 64 -14.96 -2.68 21.03
N LYS A 65 -14.58 -1.50 21.53
CA LYS A 65 -14.97 -0.20 20.97
C LYS A 65 -13.86 0.47 20.16
N LEU A 66 -12.62 0.12 20.44
CA LEU A 66 -11.45 0.59 19.70
C LEU A 66 -10.59 -0.61 19.34
N ASN A 67 -10.33 -0.73 18.04
CA ASN A 67 -9.33 -1.62 17.49
C ASN A 67 -8.21 -0.75 16.94
N LEU A 68 -6.97 -1.05 17.32
CA LEU A 68 -5.79 -0.35 16.84
C LEU A 68 -4.70 -1.38 16.56
N THR A 69 -4.13 -1.31 15.37
CA THR A 69 -2.99 -2.14 14.96
C THR A 69 -1.85 -1.23 14.52
N VAL A 70 -0.64 -1.65 14.83
CA VAL A 70 0.58 -0.97 14.40
C VAL A 70 1.53 -2.03 13.87
N ASP A 71 1.97 -1.86 12.63
CA ASP A 71 2.90 -2.77 11.96
C ASP A 71 4.06 -2.01 11.34
N ILE A 72 5.23 -2.63 11.37
CA ILE A 72 6.40 -2.17 10.63
C ILE A 72 6.43 -2.91 9.31
N LEU A 73 6.66 -2.16 8.24
CA LEU A 73 6.70 -2.65 6.87
C LEU A 73 8.11 -2.57 6.33
N PHE A 74 8.51 -3.61 5.63
CA PHE A 74 9.78 -3.65 4.92
C PHE A 74 9.56 -4.18 3.51
N ASN A 75 10.24 -3.58 2.54
CA ASN A 75 10.35 -4.10 1.19
C ASN A 75 11.80 -4.02 0.74
N PHE A 76 12.30 -5.13 0.21
CA PHE A 76 13.67 -5.24 -0.29
C PHE A 76 13.63 -5.81 -1.69
N GLU A 77 14.08 -5.02 -2.64
CA GLU A 77 14.22 -5.43 -4.03
C GLU A 77 15.70 -5.35 -4.39
N LEU A 78 16.19 -6.36 -5.09
CA LEU A 78 17.57 -6.42 -5.56
C LEU A 78 17.54 -6.87 -7.03
N GLY A 79 18.28 -6.17 -7.86
CA GLY A 79 18.39 -6.44 -9.29
C GLY A 79 19.76 -6.06 -9.82
N ASN A 80 20.03 -6.45 -11.05
CA ASN A 80 21.21 -5.99 -11.77
C ASN A 80 20.79 -5.42 -13.13
N ASP A 81 21.39 -4.31 -13.51
CA ASP A 81 21.30 -3.76 -14.86
C ASP A 81 22.36 -4.42 -15.73
N PHE A 82 21.94 -5.37 -16.56
CA PHE A 82 22.83 -6.08 -17.49
C PHE A 82 23.13 -5.28 -18.76
N ALA A 83 22.42 -4.18 -19.00
CA ALA A 83 22.64 -3.30 -20.15
C ALA A 83 23.72 -2.25 -19.87
N ASP A 84 24.00 -1.96 -18.60
CA ASP A 84 25.12 -1.11 -18.20
C ASP A 84 26.45 -1.88 -18.32
N THR A 85 27.23 -1.56 -19.34
CA THR A 85 28.55 -2.13 -19.62
C THR A 85 29.70 -1.32 -19.03
N SER A 86 29.38 -0.26 -18.28
CA SER A 86 30.37 0.59 -17.60
C SER A 86 31.15 -0.25 -16.59
N ALA A 87 32.49 -0.24 -16.67
CA ALA A 87 33.38 -0.97 -15.76
C ALA A 87 33.34 -0.47 -14.29
N ALA A 88 32.44 0.46 -13.97
CA ALA A 88 32.15 0.87 -12.60
C ALA A 88 31.25 -0.18 -11.95
N ALA A 89 31.82 -1.09 -11.18
CA ALA A 89 31.10 -2.11 -10.40
C ALA A 89 30.01 -1.54 -9.45
N ASP A 90 29.96 -0.22 -9.27
CA ASP A 90 29.03 0.49 -8.39
C ASP A 90 27.72 0.96 -9.06
N THR A 91 27.56 0.80 -10.39
CA THR A 91 26.33 1.24 -11.12
C THR A 91 25.42 0.11 -11.58
N THR A 92 25.92 -1.13 -11.63
CA THR A 92 25.16 -2.28 -12.16
C THR A 92 24.19 -2.89 -11.15
N THR A 93 24.42 -2.75 -9.84
CA THR A 93 23.52 -3.29 -8.82
C THR A 93 22.41 -2.30 -8.47
N LEU A 94 21.18 -2.70 -8.76
CA LEU A 94 19.96 -1.97 -8.45
C LEU A 94 19.39 -2.50 -7.14
N TYR A 95 18.89 -1.62 -6.29
CA TYR A 95 18.12 -2.05 -5.13
C TYR A 95 17.10 -1.02 -4.70
N VAL A 96 16.05 -1.49 -4.03
CA VAL A 96 15.09 -0.67 -3.31
C VAL A 96 15.01 -1.20 -1.89
N ASN A 97 15.20 -0.31 -0.92
CA ASN A 97 15.04 -0.57 0.49
C ASN A 97 13.93 0.35 1.01
N THR A 98 12.74 -0.21 1.22
CA THR A 98 11.63 0.51 1.83
C THR A 98 11.49 0.08 3.28
N ARG A 99 11.33 1.07 4.14
CA ARG A 99 10.99 0.90 5.55
C ARG A 99 9.79 1.76 5.83
N GLY A 100 8.85 1.24 6.59
CA GLY A 100 7.65 2.00 6.90
C GLY A 100 6.97 1.54 8.16
N VAL A 101 5.98 2.33 8.54
CA VAL A 101 5.05 2.00 9.60
C VAL A 101 3.65 2.24 9.08
N ILE A 102 2.74 1.34 9.42
CA ILE A 102 1.32 1.49 9.18
C ILE A 102 0.59 1.38 10.51
N ILE A 103 -0.34 2.30 10.71
CA ILE A 103 -1.23 2.33 11.86
C ILE A 103 -2.64 2.30 11.28
N GLN A 104 -3.44 1.34 11.73
CA GLN A 104 -4.82 1.18 11.33
C GLN A 104 -5.69 1.05 12.57
N GLY A 105 -6.93 1.49 12.47
CA GLY A 105 -7.86 1.27 13.55
C GLY A 105 -9.30 1.56 13.21
N ASP A 106 -10.17 1.05 14.07
CA ASP A 106 -11.61 1.20 14.01
C ASP A 106 -12.13 1.72 15.34
N ILE A 107 -13.00 2.72 15.28
CA ILE A 107 -13.74 3.26 16.42
C ILE A 107 -15.20 2.86 16.26
N GLY A 108 -15.62 1.90 17.07
CA GLY A 108 -16.91 1.24 16.99
C GLY A 108 -17.07 0.52 15.66
N ASN A 109 -18.21 0.74 14.99
CA ASN A 109 -18.56 0.13 13.72
C ASN A 109 -18.75 1.15 12.58
N LYS A 110 -18.42 2.43 12.82
CA LYS A 110 -18.70 3.53 11.88
C LYS A 110 -17.47 4.27 11.40
N VAL A 111 -16.41 4.34 12.21
CA VAL A 111 -15.22 5.11 11.86
C VAL A 111 -14.05 4.15 11.74
N SER A 112 -13.36 4.20 10.61
CA SER A 112 -12.10 3.51 10.37
C SER A 112 -11.06 4.54 9.96
N PHE A 113 -9.81 4.34 10.36
CA PHE A 113 -8.71 5.20 9.95
C PHE A 113 -7.47 4.39 9.65
N GLN A 114 -6.63 4.96 8.79
CA GLN A 114 -5.35 4.41 8.43
C GLN A 114 -4.37 5.55 8.23
N THR A 115 -3.17 5.42 8.76
CA THR A 115 -2.03 6.25 8.38
C THR A 115 -0.83 5.38 8.15
N SER A 116 0.00 5.77 7.20
CA SER A 116 1.27 5.11 6.99
C SER A 116 2.35 6.11 6.59
N PHE A 117 3.57 5.74 6.91
CA PHE A 117 4.76 6.47 6.54
C PHE A 117 5.77 5.47 5.96
N TYR A 118 6.38 5.85 4.84
CA TYR A 118 7.40 5.06 4.17
C TYR A 118 8.61 5.93 3.88
N GLU A 119 9.79 5.41 4.18
CA GLU A 119 11.08 5.92 3.74
C GLU A 119 11.69 4.89 2.78
N ASN A 120 12.25 5.35 1.68
CA ASN A 120 12.79 4.51 0.63
C ASN A 120 14.19 4.99 0.27
N GLN A 121 15.11 4.04 0.12
CA GLN A 121 16.43 4.26 -0.43
C GLN A 121 16.58 3.38 -1.66
N ALA A 122 16.87 3.97 -2.82
CA ALA A 122 16.86 3.25 -4.08
C ALA A 122 18.04 3.61 -4.99
N PHE A 123 18.50 2.62 -5.74
CA PHE A 123 19.40 2.75 -6.90
C PHE A 123 18.63 2.26 -8.12
N TYR A 124 18.43 3.16 -9.07
CA TYR A 124 17.57 2.93 -10.23
C TYR A 124 18.39 2.72 -11.51
N PRO A 125 17.82 1.98 -12.48
CA PRO A 125 18.42 1.85 -13.81
C PRO A 125 18.51 3.23 -14.48
N THR A 126 19.43 3.36 -15.45
CA THR A 126 19.80 4.65 -16.05
C THR A 126 18.60 5.46 -16.55
N TYR A 127 17.66 4.84 -17.27
CA TYR A 127 16.48 5.55 -17.81
C TYR A 127 15.62 6.19 -16.71
N LEU A 128 15.52 5.55 -15.55
CA LEU A 128 14.73 6.05 -14.43
C LEU A 128 15.55 7.07 -13.63
N SER A 129 16.85 6.83 -13.45
CA SER A 129 17.76 7.80 -12.82
C SER A 129 17.85 9.12 -13.59
N GLU A 130 17.84 9.09 -14.92
CA GLU A 130 17.77 10.29 -15.77
C GLU A 130 16.47 11.06 -15.55
N TYR A 131 15.33 10.36 -15.53
CA TYR A 131 14.03 10.98 -15.24
C TYR A 131 14.02 11.61 -13.85
N VAL A 132 14.41 10.85 -12.83
CA VAL A 132 14.41 11.30 -11.43
C VAL A 132 15.38 12.45 -11.22
N GLY A 133 16.57 12.42 -11.84
CA GLY A 133 17.55 13.49 -11.77
C GLY A 133 17.13 14.76 -12.51
N HIS A 134 16.31 14.65 -13.56
CA HIS A 134 15.78 15.80 -14.29
C HIS A 134 14.61 16.48 -13.56
N TYR A 135 13.71 15.68 -12.98
CA TYR A 135 12.47 16.19 -12.35
C TYR A 135 12.52 16.27 -10.82
N ASP A 136 13.60 15.79 -10.18
CA ASP A 136 13.76 15.67 -8.72
C ASP A 136 12.62 14.89 -8.02
N VAL A 137 11.96 13.98 -8.74
CA VAL A 137 10.80 13.22 -8.27
C VAL A 137 10.87 11.79 -8.78
N VAL A 138 10.59 10.83 -7.90
CA VAL A 138 10.34 9.44 -8.29
C VAL A 138 8.89 9.30 -8.77
N PRO A 139 8.63 8.75 -9.98
CA PRO A 139 7.27 8.49 -10.45
C PRO A 139 6.43 7.70 -9.45
N GLY A 140 5.19 8.10 -9.21
CA GLY A 140 4.35 7.48 -8.17
C GLY A 140 4.81 7.76 -6.74
N ALA A 141 5.88 8.52 -6.53
CA ALA A 141 6.40 8.85 -5.23
C ALA A 141 6.70 10.36 -5.16
N GLY A 142 7.46 10.75 -4.14
CA GLY A 142 7.66 12.14 -3.77
C GLY A 142 8.95 12.71 -4.32
N ARG A 143 9.22 13.93 -3.86
CA ARG A 143 10.50 14.61 -4.04
C ARG A 143 11.65 13.78 -3.49
N ILE A 144 12.77 13.77 -4.20
CA ILE A 144 13.99 13.06 -3.79
C ILE A 144 14.93 13.92 -2.96
N LYS A 145 15.78 13.22 -2.22
CA LYS A 145 17.06 13.66 -1.68
C LYS A 145 18.15 12.78 -2.29
N SER A 146 19.31 13.35 -2.58
CA SER A 146 20.45 12.57 -3.05
C SER A 146 20.93 11.61 -1.95
N PHE A 147 21.22 10.37 -2.33
CA PHE A 147 21.71 9.34 -1.43
C PHE A 147 22.99 8.71 -2.00
N LYS A 148 24.10 8.80 -1.23
CA LYS A 148 25.44 8.40 -1.70
C LYS A 148 25.78 9.12 -3.02
N LYS A 149 26.33 8.40 -4.02
CA LYS A 149 26.76 8.97 -5.31
C LYS A 149 25.64 9.04 -6.35
N THR A 150 24.86 7.97 -6.49
CA THR A 150 23.88 7.79 -7.58
C THR A 150 22.51 7.33 -7.08
N GLY A 151 22.34 7.21 -5.76
CA GLY A 151 21.09 6.75 -5.16
C GLY A 151 20.15 7.89 -4.85
N TYR A 152 18.90 7.52 -4.57
CA TYR A 152 17.82 8.43 -4.20
C TYR A 152 17.21 7.99 -2.87
N ASP A 153 16.96 8.97 -2.00
CA ASP A 153 16.21 8.81 -0.77
C ASP A 153 14.91 9.63 -0.88
N TYR A 154 13.77 9.00 -0.67
CA TYR A 154 12.47 9.65 -0.73
C TYR A 154 11.51 9.03 0.29
N ALA A 155 10.61 9.87 0.79
CA ALA A 155 9.63 9.47 1.79
C ALA A 155 8.22 9.90 1.37
N MET A 156 7.23 9.18 1.89
CA MET A 156 5.83 9.50 1.66
C MET A 156 5.00 9.16 2.89
N ALA A 157 3.99 9.99 3.15
CA ALA A 157 3.00 9.76 4.21
C ALA A 157 1.61 9.72 3.60
N THR A 158 0.79 8.78 4.06
CA THR A 158 -0.63 8.71 3.75
C THR A 158 -1.46 8.76 5.03
N GLY A 159 -2.67 9.27 4.91
CA GLY A 159 -3.67 9.28 5.98
C GLY A 159 -5.05 9.21 5.38
N LEU A 160 -5.93 8.40 5.93
CA LEU A 160 -7.31 8.25 5.49
C LEU A 160 -8.19 8.04 6.70
N VAL A 161 -9.33 8.73 6.72
CA VAL A 161 -10.43 8.48 7.63
C VAL A 161 -11.66 8.15 6.80
N SER A 162 -12.33 7.07 7.19
CA SER A 162 -13.55 6.55 6.58
C SER A 162 -14.66 6.57 7.61
N PHE A 163 -15.78 7.21 7.27
CA PHE A 163 -16.96 7.32 8.12
C PHE A 163 -18.17 6.72 7.39
N THR A 164 -18.72 5.65 7.96
CA THR A 164 -19.84 4.87 7.43
C THR A 164 -21.05 4.99 8.37
N PRO A 165 -21.84 6.07 8.28
CA PRO A 165 -23.01 6.24 9.15
C PRO A 165 -24.09 5.17 8.89
N PHE A 166 -24.23 4.74 7.64
CA PHE A 166 -25.17 3.73 7.16
C PHE A 166 -24.46 2.73 6.24
N LYS A 167 -24.98 1.51 6.10
CA LYS A 167 -24.34 0.47 5.28
C LYS A 167 -24.15 0.86 3.80
N SER A 168 -25.00 1.75 3.28
CA SER A 168 -25.03 2.18 1.88
C SER A 168 -24.44 3.57 1.64
N LEU A 169 -23.81 4.18 2.66
CA LEU A 169 -23.23 5.51 2.54
C LEU A 169 -21.92 5.58 3.31
N ASN A 170 -20.86 5.90 2.60
CA ASN A 170 -19.52 6.04 3.13
C ASN A 170 -18.91 7.38 2.71
N PHE A 171 -18.28 8.05 3.68
CA PHE A 171 -17.51 9.27 3.47
C PHE A 171 -16.05 8.96 3.75
N GLN A 172 -15.16 9.27 2.80
CA GLN A 172 -13.73 9.13 2.97
C GLN A 172 -13.05 10.47 2.75
N PHE A 173 -12.16 10.83 3.65
CA PHE A 173 -11.29 11.98 3.47
C PHE A 173 -9.88 11.64 3.93
N GLY A 174 -8.90 12.23 3.27
CA GLY A 174 -7.52 11.90 3.58
C GLY A 174 -6.52 12.55 2.66
N HIS A 175 -5.27 12.12 2.81
CA HIS A 175 -4.14 12.45 1.97
C HIS A 175 -3.54 11.13 1.47
N GLY A 176 -3.61 10.88 0.16
CA GLY A 176 -3.19 9.62 -0.42
C GLY A 176 -3.47 9.56 -1.91
N LYS A 177 -3.50 8.35 -2.45
CA LYS A 177 -3.79 8.11 -3.86
C LYS A 177 -5.20 7.56 -4.04
N ASN A 178 -5.87 8.02 -5.09
CA ASN A 178 -7.05 7.35 -5.61
C ASN A 178 -6.71 6.75 -6.98
N PHE A 179 -7.37 5.64 -7.28
CA PHE A 179 -7.27 4.98 -8.57
C PHE A 179 -8.68 4.71 -9.06
N ILE A 180 -8.97 5.12 -10.30
CA ILE A 180 -10.27 4.90 -10.94
C ILE A 180 -10.05 4.02 -12.17
N GLY A 181 -10.29 2.73 -12.06
CA GLY A 181 -10.16 1.76 -13.15
C GLY A 181 -10.22 0.32 -12.66
N ASP A 182 -10.50 -0.60 -13.58
CA ASP A 182 -10.63 -2.04 -13.31
C ASP A 182 -9.44 -2.87 -13.83
N GLY A 183 -8.26 -2.26 -13.97
CA GLY A 183 -7.06 -2.95 -14.46
C GLY A 183 -5.76 -2.44 -13.82
N TYR A 184 -4.63 -2.90 -14.35
CA TYR A 184 -3.30 -2.48 -13.89
C TYR A 184 -2.99 -1.01 -14.17
N ARG A 185 -3.64 -0.42 -15.18
CA ARG A 185 -3.52 1.01 -15.54
C ARG A 185 -4.88 1.65 -15.62
N SER A 186 -4.95 2.92 -15.24
CA SER A 186 -6.13 3.77 -15.40
C SER A 186 -5.89 4.84 -16.47
N LEU A 187 -6.93 5.14 -17.24
CA LEU A 187 -6.98 6.28 -18.17
C LEU A 187 -7.53 7.56 -17.53
N LEU A 188 -8.30 7.44 -16.44
CA LEU A 188 -8.96 8.57 -15.78
C LEU A 188 -8.12 9.10 -14.61
N LEU A 189 -7.79 8.22 -13.67
CA LEU A 189 -7.05 8.57 -12.47
C LEU A 189 -6.17 7.40 -12.06
N SER A 190 -4.87 7.57 -12.27
CA SER A 190 -3.85 6.56 -11.97
C SER A 190 -3.14 6.83 -10.64
N ASP A 191 -2.40 5.83 -10.19
CA ASP A 191 -1.57 5.83 -8.99
C ASP A 191 -0.15 6.38 -9.22
N ASN A 192 0.12 6.95 -10.40
CA ASN A 192 1.40 7.60 -10.72
C ASN A 192 1.58 8.97 -10.05
N THR A 193 0.49 9.60 -9.60
CA THR A 193 0.56 10.89 -8.91
C THR A 193 1.07 10.70 -7.48
N PHE A 194 1.75 11.70 -6.92
CA PHE A 194 2.06 11.73 -5.50
C PHE A 194 0.79 11.81 -4.65
N ASN A 195 0.90 11.59 -3.34
CA ASN A 195 -0.23 11.70 -2.43
C ASN A 195 -0.82 13.11 -2.45
N TYR A 196 -2.14 13.21 -2.49
CA TYR A 196 -2.87 14.47 -2.51
C TYR A 196 -4.08 14.42 -1.57
N PRO A 197 -4.57 15.57 -1.08
CA PRO A 197 -5.78 15.61 -0.28
C PRO A 197 -7.00 15.25 -1.12
N PHE A 198 -7.86 14.38 -0.61
CA PHE A 198 -9.07 13.98 -1.30
C PHE A 198 -10.26 13.87 -0.35
N PHE A 199 -11.45 13.97 -0.95
CA PHE A 199 -12.73 13.65 -0.34
C PHE A 199 -13.52 12.78 -1.32
N LYS A 200 -14.12 11.69 -0.83
CA LYS A 200 -14.92 10.76 -1.61
C LYS A 200 -16.20 10.42 -0.86
N ILE A 201 -17.25 10.20 -1.64
CA ILE A 201 -18.52 9.66 -1.18
C ILE A 201 -18.76 8.40 -2.01
N THR A 202 -19.17 7.31 -1.36
CA THR A 202 -19.49 6.03 -2.03
C THR A 202 -20.71 5.41 -1.39
#